data_AF-A0A341B570-F1
#
_entry.id   AF-A0A341B570-F1
#
_cell.length_a   1.000
_cell.length_b   1.000
_cell.length_c   1.000
_cell.angle_alpha   90.00
_cell.angle_beta   90.00
_cell.angle_gamma   90.00
#
_symmetry.space_group_name_H-M   'P 1'
#
loop_
_entity.id
_entity.type
_entity.pdbx_description
1 polymer ?
#
loop_
_entity_poly.entity_id
_entity_poly.type
_entity_poly.pdbx_seq_one_letter_code
_entity_poly.pdbx_strand_id
1 'polypeptide(L)'
;MDGQLQGSVELAAPGQGKLAGRTAVSGSSSASMIVCTLQVAPNTWEAMHRERRLRRPEHQVLQQLRNRGDDVFVVTEVLQTQQEVEVTRTQKQEGSGQFALPGAMCLQGRGEGHLSQNKMVTIPAGSILAFRVAQLVIGSDWDILFFPDKKQTTFRPQQEGYRPSYIAGGQLQRSSRLASTKFLPICFKFLSDGPVEDRLATTEDFQGLQAEVEAWAMGLEGLSREPCGQLLGALGQVLRDEAALQALDESLEHGLHGGLLEPRDGPVGAVLECLVSSSRRLEKRLAGPVFYLLQALAVLSATQHVLLAEALEMGALSGAFKLVESLLERSTPWQERRAVSLPHELLGSSWGSEAPTWVLLEECGLEPQVGAPQVCWKPEAQGCANALYACLALLFRLSRLC
;
A
#
# COMPACT_ATOMS: atom_id res chain seq x y z
N MET A 1 -23.12 5.61 -23.62
CA MET A 1 -22.59 6.07 -22.32
C MET A 1 -23.64 7.02 -21.79
N ASP A 2 -24.28 6.64 -20.69
CA ASP A 2 -25.27 7.48 -20.05
C ASP A 2 -24.53 8.35 -19.02
N GLY A 3 -24.66 9.67 -19.16
CA GLY A 3 -24.06 10.62 -18.24
C GLY A 3 -25.08 11.03 -17.20
N GLN A 4 -24.87 10.64 -15.94
CA GLN A 4 -25.66 11.14 -14.82
C GLN A 4 -24.92 12.31 -14.19
N LEU A 5 -25.53 13.50 -14.22
CA LEU A 5 -25.00 14.67 -13.51
C LEU A 5 -25.17 14.41 -12.01
N GLN A 6 -24.06 14.28 -11.29
CA GLN A 6 -24.07 14.20 -9.83
C GLN A 6 -23.76 15.61 -9.31
N GLY A 7 -24.57 16.09 -8.36
CA GLY A 7 -24.46 17.46 -7.86
C GLY A 7 -23.10 17.79 -7.24
N SER A 8 -22.93 19.06 -6.87
CA SER A 8 -21.74 19.61 -6.18
C SER A 8 -21.16 18.65 -5.14
N VAL A 9 -19.91 18.22 -5.33
CA VAL A 9 -19.14 17.52 -4.31
C VAL A 9 -18.38 18.57 -3.49
N GLU A 10 -18.60 18.55 -2.18
CA GLU A 10 -17.85 19.39 -1.24
C GLU A 10 -16.47 18.79 -1.00
N LEU A 11 -15.44 19.60 -1.19
CA LEU A 11 -14.09 19.26 -0.76
C LEU A 11 -13.99 19.50 0.75
N ALA A 12 -13.84 18.44 1.53
CA ALA A 12 -13.52 18.57 2.95
C ALA A 12 -12.06 19.01 3.10
N ALA A 13 -11.84 20.26 3.51
CA ALA A 13 -10.53 20.76 3.91
C ALA A 13 -10.37 20.62 5.43
N PRO A 14 -9.36 19.89 5.95
CA PRO A 14 -8.91 20.08 7.32
C PRO A 14 -8.13 21.41 7.35
N GLY A 15 -8.71 22.42 7.98
CA GLY A 15 -8.07 23.73 8.16
C GLY A 15 -8.39 24.74 7.06
N GLN A 16 -8.71 25.95 7.50
CA GLN A 16 -9.24 27.08 6.72
C GLN A 16 -8.47 27.35 5.41
N GLY A 17 -9.09 27.03 4.27
CA GLY A 17 -8.69 27.52 2.94
C GLY A 17 -9.61 28.65 2.47
N LYS A 18 -9.05 29.74 1.93
CA LYS A 18 -9.77 30.83 1.26
C LYS A 18 -9.48 30.74 -0.24
N LEU A 19 -10.52 30.58 -1.06
CA LEU A 19 -10.41 30.60 -2.52
C LEU A 19 -10.89 31.95 -3.03
N ALA A 20 -10.09 32.58 -3.88
CA ALA A 20 -10.44 33.82 -4.55
C ALA A 20 -11.06 33.51 -5.92
N GLY A 21 -12.37 33.30 -5.95
CA GLY A 21 -13.14 33.47 -7.18
C GLY A 21 -13.33 34.95 -7.46
N ARG A 22 -13.19 35.38 -8.73
CA ARG A 22 -13.61 36.73 -9.12
C ARG A 22 -15.09 36.87 -8.77
N THR A 23 -15.38 37.91 -8.00
CA THR A 23 -16.66 38.35 -7.40
C THR A 23 -17.21 37.58 -6.18
N ALA A 24 -17.19 38.32 -5.06
CA ALA A 24 -18.13 38.39 -3.94
C ALA A 24 -17.76 37.74 -2.58
N VAL A 25 -17.61 38.67 -1.64
CA VAL A 25 -17.75 38.64 -0.19
C VAL A 25 -18.79 37.62 0.32
N SER A 26 -18.39 36.69 1.18
CA SER A 26 -18.96 36.44 2.53
C SER A 26 -18.37 35.14 3.10
N GLY A 27 -18.11 35.13 4.40
CA GLY A 27 -17.41 34.04 5.09
C GLY A 27 -18.23 32.75 5.18
N SER A 28 -17.87 31.78 4.34
CA SER A 28 -18.02 30.33 4.53
C SER A 28 -17.36 29.68 3.31
N SER A 29 -16.12 29.21 3.44
CA SER A 29 -15.38 28.64 2.31
C SER A 29 -15.70 27.15 2.13
N SER A 30 -16.89 26.84 1.59
CA SER A 30 -17.11 25.58 0.88
C SER A 30 -16.80 25.80 -0.60
N ALA A 31 -15.80 25.09 -1.10
CA ALA A 31 -15.51 25.05 -2.53
C ALA A 31 -16.11 23.80 -3.12
N SER A 32 -17.10 24.01 -3.98
CA SER A 32 -17.80 22.95 -4.66
C SER A 32 -17.11 22.61 -5.98
N MET A 33 -16.93 21.31 -6.24
CA MET A 33 -16.51 20.80 -7.54
C MET A 33 -17.72 20.18 -8.24
N ILE A 34 -17.93 20.52 -9.51
CA ILE A 34 -18.95 19.90 -10.34
C ILE A 34 -18.36 18.65 -11.00
N VAL A 35 -18.98 17.51 -10.74
CA VAL A 35 -18.56 16.20 -11.26
C VAL A 35 -19.70 15.54 -12.03
N CYS A 36 -19.37 14.58 -12.89
CA CYS A 36 -20.34 13.71 -13.54
C CYS A 36 -19.91 12.25 -13.44
N THR A 37 -20.89 11.36 -13.49
CA THR A 37 -20.64 9.92 -13.51
C THR A 37 -20.94 9.39 -14.91
N LEU A 38 -19.96 8.70 -15.50
CA LEU A 38 -20.10 8.01 -16.77
C LEU A 38 -20.09 6.50 -16.51
N GLN A 39 -21.14 5.81 -16.97
CA GLN A 39 -21.27 4.37 -16.79
C GLN A 39 -21.47 3.66 -18.13
N VAL A 40 -20.88 2.47 -18.25
CA VAL A 40 -21.17 1.55 -19.36
C VAL A 40 -22.52 0.89 -19.11
N ALA A 41 -23.47 1.09 -20.01
CA ALA A 41 -24.81 0.52 -19.89
C ALA A 41 -24.75 -1.02 -19.86
N PRO A 42 -25.46 -1.71 -18.93
CA PRO A 42 -25.40 -3.16 -18.78
C PRO A 42 -25.60 -3.95 -20.08
N ASN A 43 -26.55 -3.51 -20.91
CA ASN A 43 -26.87 -4.13 -22.21
C ASN A 43 -25.68 -4.13 -23.18
N THR A 44 -24.75 -3.19 -23.03
CA THR A 44 -23.52 -3.12 -23.85
C THR A 44 -22.63 -4.32 -23.62
N TRP A 45 -22.52 -4.78 -22.37
CA TRP A 45 -21.71 -5.95 -22.03
C TRP A 45 -22.30 -7.23 -22.60
N GLU A 46 -23.63 -7.40 -22.50
CA GLU A 46 -24.32 -8.53 -23.11
C GLU A 46 -24.21 -8.54 -24.64
N ALA A 47 -24.36 -7.39 -25.29
CA ALA A 47 -24.20 -7.26 -26.74
C ALA A 47 -22.76 -7.61 -27.15
N MET A 48 -21.76 -7.08 -26.43
CA MET A 48 -20.35 -7.35 -26.69
C MET A 48 -20.02 -8.84 -26.52
N HIS A 49 -20.56 -9.50 -25.51
CA HIS A 49 -20.38 -10.94 -25.29
C HIS A 49 -21.04 -11.79 -26.39
N ARG A 50 -22.12 -11.32 -27.03
CA ARG A 50 -22.74 -12.01 -28.17
C ARG A 50 -21.96 -11.81 -29.47
N GLU A 51 -21.46 -10.59 -29.69
CA GLU A 51 -20.85 -10.17 -30.95
C GLU A 51 -19.35 -10.46 -31.04
N ARG A 52 -18.64 -10.52 -29.92
CA ARG A 52 -17.18 -10.59 -29.87
C ARG A 52 -16.70 -11.79 -29.05
N ARG A 53 -15.76 -12.53 -29.62
CA ARG A 53 -15.04 -13.63 -28.95
C ARG A 53 -13.59 -13.23 -28.70
N LEU A 54 -12.94 -13.94 -27.78
CA LEU A 54 -11.50 -13.80 -27.56
C LEU A 54 -10.73 -14.05 -28.86
N ARG A 55 -9.85 -13.11 -29.20
CA ARG A 55 -8.99 -13.20 -30.38
C ARG A 55 -8.07 -14.41 -30.28
N ARG A 56 -7.95 -15.17 -31.39
CA ARG A 56 -6.97 -16.25 -31.56
C ARG A 56 -6.08 -15.95 -32.77
N PRO A 57 -4.74 -16.01 -32.64
CA PRO A 57 -3.96 -16.28 -31.42
C PRO A 57 -4.12 -15.19 -30.34
N GLU A 58 -3.87 -15.56 -29.07
CA GLU A 58 -3.95 -14.65 -27.91
C GLU A 58 -2.97 -13.48 -28.07
N HIS A 59 -3.37 -12.29 -27.61
CA HIS A 59 -2.52 -11.11 -27.68
C HIS A 59 -1.33 -11.24 -26.71
N GLN A 60 -0.16 -10.71 -27.11
CA GLN A 60 1.08 -10.84 -26.32
C GLN A 60 0.94 -10.34 -24.89
N VAL A 61 0.24 -9.23 -24.68
CA VAL A 61 -0.02 -8.67 -23.34
C VAL A 61 -0.83 -9.65 -22.47
N LEU A 62 -1.89 -10.26 -23.01
CA LEU A 62 -2.69 -11.25 -22.27
C LEU A 62 -1.87 -12.50 -21.94
N GLN A 63 -0.98 -12.91 -22.85
CA GLN A 63 -0.08 -14.03 -22.60
C GLN A 63 0.91 -13.72 -21.45
N GLN A 64 1.45 -12.49 -21.40
CA GLN A 64 2.33 -12.06 -20.32
C GLN A 64 1.58 -12.00 -18.98
N LEU A 65 0.39 -11.39 -18.96
CA LEU A 65 -0.46 -11.32 -17.77
C LEU A 65 -0.86 -12.72 -17.29
N ARG A 66 -1.16 -13.64 -18.21
CA ARG A 66 -1.43 -15.05 -17.89
C ARG A 66 -0.22 -15.76 -17.27
N ASN A 67 0.98 -15.46 -17.76
CA ASN A 67 2.22 -16.06 -17.24
C ASN A 67 2.57 -15.54 -15.84
N ARG A 68 2.25 -14.29 -15.55
CA ARG A 68 2.33 -13.67 -14.20
C ARG A 68 1.15 -14.07 -13.30
N GLY A 69 0.06 -14.52 -13.94
CA GLY A 69 -1.24 -14.79 -13.35
C GLY A 69 -1.86 -13.54 -12.70
N ASP A 70 -1.65 -12.39 -13.32
CA ASP A 70 -2.22 -11.11 -12.93
C ASP A 70 -3.72 -11.07 -13.22
N ASP A 71 -4.51 -10.52 -12.31
CA ASP A 71 -5.93 -10.28 -12.56
C ASP A 71 -6.13 -9.03 -13.38
N VAL A 72 -7.04 -9.14 -14.34
CA VAL A 72 -7.38 -8.05 -15.24
C VAL A 72 -8.75 -7.54 -14.84
N PHE A 73 -8.81 -6.22 -14.63
CA PHE A 73 -10.04 -5.53 -14.28
C PHE A 73 -10.42 -4.55 -15.39
N VAL A 74 -11.72 -4.40 -15.61
CA VAL A 74 -12.27 -3.48 -16.60
C VAL A 74 -13.00 -2.37 -15.87
N VAL A 75 -12.71 -1.12 -16.22
CA VAL A 75 -13.41 0.05 -15.68
C VAL A 75 -14.83 0.09 -16.23
N THR A 76 -15.82 0.09 -15.34
CA THR A 76 -17.25 0.05 -15.69
C THR A 76 -17.97 1.37 -15.42
N GLU A 77 -17.41 2.19 -14.53
CA GLU A 77 -17.95 3.48 -14.10
C GLU A 77 -16.79 4.42 -13.77
N VAL A 78 -16.90 5.70 -14.13
CA VAL A 78 -15.93 6.74 -13.76
C VAL A 78 -16.63 7.99 -13.24
N LEU A 79 -16.05 8.61 -12.21
CA LEU A 79 -16.42 9.93 -11.72
C LEU A 79 -15.43 10.95 -12.31
N GLN A 80 -15.94 11.93 -13.05
CA GLN A 80 -15.15 12.84 -13.85
C GLN A 80 -15.43 14.31 -13.52
N THR A 81 -14.44 15.18 -13.61
CA THR A 81 -14.59 16.63 -13.47
C THR A 81 -15.28 17.24 -14.69
N GLN A 82 -16.19 18.19 -14.47
CA GLN A 82 -16.86 18.91 -15.57
C GLN A 82 -16.13 20.20 -15.95
N GLN A 83 -15.36 20.78 -15.03
CA GLN A 83 -14.67 22.05 -15.21
C GLN A 83 -13.26 21.95 -14.63
N GLU A 84 -12.38 22.84 -15.09
CA GLU A 84 -11.06 22.99 -14.52
C GLU A 84 -11.15 23.65 -13.14
N VAL A 85 -10.41 23.12 -12.17
CA VAL A 85 -10.42 23.59 -10.79
C VAL A 85 -9.00 23.68 -10.26
N GLU A 86 -8.68 24.79 -9.61
CA GLU A 86 -7.44 24.97 -8.88
C GLU A 86 -7.65 24.63 -7.41
N VAL A 87 -6.90 23.63 -6.92
CA VAL A 87 -6.89 23.22 -5.52
C VAL A 87 -5.61 23.71 -4.88
N THR A 88 -5.73 24.49 -3.82
CA THR A 88 -4.58 24.96 -3.04
C THR A 88 -4.58 24.31 -1.68
N ARG A 89 -3.54 23.54 -1.36
CA ARG A 89 -3.26 23.07 -0.01
C ARG A 89 -2.35 24.08 0.68
N THR A 90 -2.84 24.68 1.76
CA THR A 90 -2.06 25.56 2.63
C THR A 90 -1.73 24.81 3.91
N GLN A 91 -0.46 24.49 4.13
CA GLN A 91 -0.01 23.93 5.41
C GLN A 91 0.56 25.07 6.24
N LYS A 92 -0.09 25.38 7.36
CA LYS A 92 0.41 26.33 8.36
C LYS A 92 1.12 25.55 9.45
N GLN A 93 2.44 25.74 9.56
CA GLN A 93 3.20 25.32 10.72
C GLN A 93 3.34 26.52 11.64
N GLU A 94 2.61 26.52 12.76
CA GLU A 94 2.79 27.49 13.84
C GLU A 94 3.79 26.92 14.84
N GLY A 95 5.05 27.33 14.73
CA GLY A 95 6.11 26.95 15.66
C GLY A 95 6.32 28.05 16.69
N SER A 96 6.08 27.75 17.97
CA SER A 96 6.58 28.58 19.08
C SER A 96 7.85 27.93 19.65
N GLY A 97 9.02 28.47 19.31
CA GLY A 97 10.31 27.99 19.81
C GLY A 97 10.95 29.00 20.75
N GLN A 98 11.45 28.55 21.90
CA GLN A 98 12.47 29.30 22.65
C GLN A 98 13.83 28.83 22.15
N PHE A 99 14.55 29.72 21.47
CA PHE A 99 15.93 29.45 21.06
C PHE A 99 16.88 29.98 22.14
N ALA A 100 17.73 29.11 22.69
CA ALA A 100 18.88 29.50 23.49
C ALA A 100 20.14 29.15 22.70
N LEU A 101 20.82 30.17 22.17
CA LEU A 101 22.13 29.99 21.53
C LEU A 101 23.21 29.92 22.63
N PRO A 102 24.05 28.87 22.70
CA PRO A 102 25.14 28.81 23.66
C PRO A 102 26.28 29.72 23.19
N GLY A 103 26.44 30.86 23.84
CA GLY A 103 27.60 31.74 23.63
C GLY A 103 27.29 33.22 23.82
N ALA A 104 27.48 33.70 25.05
CA ALA A 104 27.54 35.10 25.49
C ALA A 104 26.33 36.01 25.15
N MET A 105 25.68 36.47 26.22
CA MET A 105 24.55 37.41 26.31
C MET A 105 23.17 36.81 26.03
N CYS A 106 22.39 36.66 27.10
CA CYS A 106 21.00 36.22 27.11
C CYS A 106 20.10 37.18 26.31
N LEU A 107 19.92 36.92 25.01
CA LEU A 107 18.74 37.36 24.28
C LEU A 107 17.73 36.21 24.30
N GLN A 108 16.87 36.20 25.32
CA GLN A 108 15.69 35.34 25.33
C GLN A 108 14.64 35.93 24.40
N GLY A 109 14.75 35.60 23.11
CA GLY A 109 13.77 35.97 22.09
C GLY A 109 12.67 34.92 22.00
N ARG A 110 11.41 35.31 22.21
CA ARG A 110 10.23 34.53 21.82
C ARG A 110 9.94 34.85 20.36
N GLY A 111 10.36 33.97 19.45
CA GLY A 111 10.06 34.08 18.03
C GLY A 111 8.83 33.25 17.68
N GLU A 112 7.78 33.89 17.17
CA GLU A 112 6.71 33.20 16.43
C GLU A 112 7.18 33.07 14.98
N GLY A 113 7.57 31.85 14.59
CA GLY A 113 7.93 31.52 13.22
C GLY A 113 6.69 30.98 12.49
N HIS A 114 6.32 31.61 11.38
CA HIS A 114 5.24 31.13 10.50
C HIS A 114 5.87 30.59 9.21
N LEU A 115 5.92 29.27 9.06
CA LEU A 115 6.26 28.61 7.80
C LEU A 115 4.95 28.15 7.16
N SER A 116 4.49 28.89 6.16
CA SER A 116 3.36 28.49 5.33
C SER A 116 3.87 27.93 4.00
N GLN A 117 3.63 26.65 3.77
CA GLN A 117 3.85 26.04 2.45
C GLN A 117 2.51 25.99 1.72
N ASN A 118 2.45 26.62 0.54
CA ASN A 118 1.28 26.59 -0.34
C ASN A 118 1.62 25.72 -1.55
N LYS A 119 0.94 24.58 -1.69
CA LYS A 119 1.01 23.73 -2.89
C LYS A 119 -0.29 23.91 -3.67
N MET A 120 -0.19 24.39 -4.90
CA MET A 120 -1.31 24.58 -5.82
C MET A 120 -1.27 23.50 -6.90
N VAL A 121 -2.41 22.88 -7.18
CA VAL A 121 -2.59 21.89 -8.22
C VAL A 121 -3.80 22.28 -9.06
N THR A 122 -3.65 22.24 -10.38
CA THR A 122 -4.73 22.47 -11.34
C THR A 122 -5.26 21.13 -11.84
N ILE A 123 -6.57 20.91 -11.70
CA ILE A 123 -7.27 19.71 -12.16
C ILE A 123 -8.10 20.10 -13.39
N PRO A 124 -7.72 19.65 -14.60
CA PRO A 124 -8.44 19.97 -15.83
C PRO A 124 -9.89 19.50 -15.84
N ALA A 125 -10.70 20.06 -16.75
CA ALA A 125 -11.98 19.48 -17.10
C ALA A 125 -11.78 18.10 -17.76
N GLY A 126 -12.59 17.13 -17.38
CA GLY A 126 -12.52 15.77 -17.89
C GLY A 126 -11.57 14.84 -17.12
N SER A 127 -10.96 15.29 -16.02
CA SER A 127 -10.12 14.45 -15.15
C SER A 127 -10.95 13.41 -14.39
N ILE A 128 -10.48 12.16 -14.34
CA ILE A 128 -11.12 11.09 -13.56
C ILE A 128 -10.65 11.21 -12.10
N LEU A 129 -11.60 11.32 -11.17
CA LEU A 129 -11.36 11.42 -9.74
C LEU A 129 -11.48 10.06 -9.04
N ALA A 130 -12.39 9.21 -9.52
CA ALA A 130 -12.62 7.88 -8.99
C ALA A 130 -13.18 6.97 -10.09
N PHE A 131 -13.06 5.66 -9.91
CA PHE A 131 -13.58 4.68 -10.86
C PHE A 131 -14.02 3.40 -10.15
N ARG A 132 -14.95 2.68 -10.78
CA ARG A 132 -15.36 1.33 -10.41
C ARG A 132 -14.86 0.34 -11.43
N VAL A 133 -14.41 -0.81 -10.95
CA VAL A 133 -13.95 -1.91 -11.79
C VAL A 133 -14.81 -3.16 -11.63
N ALA A 134 -14.79 -4.00 -12.66
CA ALA A 134 -15.31 -5.37 -12.64
C ALA A 134 -14.21 -6.33 -13.13
N GLN A 135 -14.12 -7.51 -12.53
CA GLN A 135 -13.07 -8.48 -12.84
C GLN A 135 -13.37 -9.19 -14.17
N LEU A 136 -12.38 -9.27 -15.06
CA LEU A 136 -12.46 -10.06 -16.28
C LEU A 136 -12.13 -11.52 -15.95
N VAL A 137 -12.87 -12.48 -16.50
CA VAL A 137 -12.55 -13.90 -16.39
C VAL A 137 -12.38 -14.48 -17.79
N ILE A 138 -11.27 -15.17 -17.99
CA ILE A 138 -10.82 -15.77 -19.25
C ILE A 138 -10.72 -17.29 -19.05
N GLY A 139 -11.71 -18.00 -19.58
CA GLY A 139 -11.78 -19.46 -19.63
C GLY A 139 -11.80 -19.97 -21.07
N SER A 140 -12.85 -20.73 -21.42
CA SER A 140 -13.15 -21.11 -22.80
C SER A 140 -13.67 -19.92 -23.63
N ASP A 141 -14.38 -18.99 -22.98
CA ASP A 141 -14.78 -17.67 -23.46
C ASP A 141 -14.42 -16.62 -22.39
N TRP A 142 -14.77 -15.35 -22.60
CA TRP A 142 -14.55 -14.25 -21.64
C TRP A 142 -15.85 -13.82 -20.96
N ASP A 143 -15.79 -13.41 -19.69
CA ASP A 143 -16.94 -12.87 -18.94
C ASP A 143 -16.52 -11.76 -17.97
N ILE A 144 -17.44 -10.93 -17.51
CA ILE A 144 -17.20 -9.82 -16.57
C ILE A 144 -17.99 -10.05 -15.28
N LEU A 145 -17.25 -10.16 -14.17
CA LEU A 145 -17.81 -10.26 -12.84
C LEU A 145 -17.93 -8.88 -12.20
N PHE A 146 -19.16 -8.37 -12.14
CA PHE A 146 -19.49 -7.11 -11.44
C PHE A 146 -19.40 -7.22 -9.92
N PHE A 147 -19.46 -8.45 -9.40
CA PHE A 147 -19.29 -8.77 -7.99
C PHE A 147 -18.02 -9.63 -7.84
N PRO A 148 -16.88 -9.04 -7.46
CA PRO A 148 -15.63 -9.77 -7.36
C PRO A 148 -15.71 -10.82 -6.25
N ASP A 149 -15.44 -12.08 -6.60
CA ASP A 149 -15.23 -13.17 -5.65
C ASP A 149 -13.73 -13.29 -5.41
N LYS A 150 -13.28 -13.11 -4.17
CA LYS A 150 -11.86 -13.15 -3.79
C LYS A 150 -11.16 -14.46 -4.15
N LYS A 151 -11.92 -15.53 -4.42
CA LYS A 151 -11.39 -16.85 -4.79
C LYS A 151 -11.23 -17.04 -6.29
N GLN A 152 -11.80 -16.16 -7.12
CA GLN A 152 -11.74 -16.28 -8.57
C GLN A 152 -10.60 -15.46 -9.14
N THR A 153 -9.86 -16.08 -10.07
CA THR A 153 -8.81 -15.42 -10.84
C THR A 153 -9.24 -15.25 -12.29
N THR A 154 -8.64 -14.26 -12.95
CA THR A 154 -8.86 -13.91 -14.35
C THR A 154 -8.52 -15.07 -15.25
N PHE A 155 -7.40 -15.74 -15.01
CA PHE A 155 -6.98 -16.89 -15.80
C PHE A 155 -7.29 -18.19 -15.06
N ARG A 156 -8.34 -18.89 -15.49
CA ARG A 156 -8.69 -20.19 -14.88
C ARG A 156 -7.61 -21.24 -15.20
N PRO A 157 -7.16 -22.03 -14.20
CA PRO A 157 -6.29 -23.17 -14.45
C PRO A 157 -6.99 -24.15 -15.39
N GLN A 158 -6.33 -24.56 -16.47
CA GLN A 158 -6.83 -25.66 -17.29
C GLN A 158 -6.76 -26.94 -16.45
N GLN A 159 -7.92 -27.49 -16.06
CA GLN A 159 -7.97 -28.82 -15.44
C GLN A 159 -7.59 -29.86 -16.50
N GLU A 160 -6.34 -30.31 -16.49
CA GLU A 160 -5.98 -31.57 -17.15
C GLU A 160 -6.59 -32.72 -16.34
N GLY A 161 -7.47 -33.48 -17.00
CA GLY A 161 -8.20 -34.58 -16.40
C GLY A 161 -7.26 -35.58 -15.73
N TYR A 162 -7.51 -35.85 -14.45
CA TYR A 162 -6.88 -36.92 -13.69
C TYR A 162 -7.10 -38.25 -14.41
N ARG A 163 -6.03 -38.80 -15.03
CA ARG A 163 -5.95 -40.21 -15.36
C ARG A 163 -4.80 -40.80 -14.55
N PRO A 164 -5.05 -41.68 -13.55
CA PRO A 164 -3.97 -42.30 -12.80
C PRO A 164 -3.31 -43.35 -13.69
N SER A 165 -2.05 -43.14 -14.05
CA SER A 165 -1.19 -44.18 -14.63
C SER A 165 0.05 -44.37 -13.77
N TYR A 166 0.20 -45.60 -13.30
CA TYR A 166 1.22 -46.07 -12.39
C TYR A 166 2.56 -46.32 -13.14
N ILE A 167 3.66 -45.99 -12.46
CA ILE A 167 5.04 -46.50 -12.57
C ILE A 167 5.93 -45.99 -13.74
N ALA A 168 6.96 -45.23 -13.36
CA ALA A 168 8.42 -45.53 -13.43
C ALA A 168 9.26 -44.30 -13.84
N GLY A 169 10.22 -43.99 -12.96
CA GLY A 169 11.45 -43.21 -13.18
C GLY A 169 11.55 -42.29 -14.40
N GLY A 170 11.44 -40.99 -14.15
CA GLY A 170 11.75 -39.97 -15.15
C GLY A 170 11.63 -38.57 -14.58
N GLN A 171 12.76 -37.91 -14.44
CA GLN A 171 12.93 -36.51 -14.02
C GLN A 171 12.06 -35.59 -14.90
N LEU A 172 11.03 -34.97 -14.31
CA LEU A 172 10.20 -33.98 -14.99
C LEU A 172 10.17 -32.69 -14.16
N GLN A 173 10.81 -31.66 -14.71
CA GLN A 173 10.77 -30.28 -14.22
C GLN A 173 9.31 -29.81 -14.11
N ARG A 174 8.78 -29.80 -12.89
CA ARG A 174 7.47 -29.19 -12.57
C ARG A 174 7.62 -27.68 -12.52
N SER A 175 7.27 -27.01 -13.61
CA SER A 175 7.04 -25.56 -13.63
C SER A 175 5.77 -25.25 -12.81
N SER A 176 5.92 -24.89 -11.54
CA SER A 176 4.83 -24.38 -10.72
C SER A 176 4.54 -22.92 -11.14
N ARG A 177 3.41 -22.73 -11.81
CA ARG A 177 2.89 -21.43 -12.26
C ARG A 177 2.21 -20.77 -11.07
N LEU A 178 2.71 -19.60 -10.67
CA LEU A 178 2.20 -18.80 -9.57
C LEU A 178 1.38 -17.65 -10.18
N ALA A 179 0.17 -17.47 -9.66
CA ALA A 179 -0.71 -16.37 -10.00
C ALA A 179 -0.60 -15.30 -8.91
N SER A 180 -0.45 -14.06 -9.34
CA SER A 180 -0.18 -12.90 -8.51
C SER A 180 -1.34 -11.90 -8.65
N THR A 181 -1.94 -11.46 -7.55
CA THR A 181 -2.59 -10.15 -7.50
C THR A 181 -2.43 -9.50 -6.14
N LYS A 182 -2.07 -8.21 -6.20
CA LYS A 182 -1.87 -7.33 -5.05
C LYS A 182 -3.12 -6.49 -4.84
N PHE A 183 -3.81 -6.75 -3.75
CA PHE A 183 -4.35 -5.82 -2.75
C PHE A 183 -4.57 -6.74 -1.55
N LEU A 184 -3.73 -6.64 -0.51
CA LEU A 184 -3.60 -7.61 0.60
C LEU A 184 -4.94 -8.30 0.92
N PRO A 185 -5.04 -9.63 0.69
CA PRO A 185 -4.20 -10.61 1.36
C PRO A 185 -3.38 -11.46 0.38
N ILE A 186 -2.05 -11.44 0.55
CA ILE A 186 -1.15 -12.38 -0.12
C ILE A 186 -1.37 -13.75 0.53
N CYS A 187 -2.24 -14.55 -0.09
CA CYS A 187 -2.58 -15.90 0.35
C CYS A 187 -1.33 -16.78 0.47
N PHE A 188 -1.11 -17.30 1.69
CA PHE A 188 -0.41 -18.54 2.07
C PHE A 188 -0.18 -19.57 0.94
N LYS A 189 0.83 -19.38 0.08
CA LYS A 189 1.26 -20.44 -0.86
C LYS A 189 2.76 -20.72 -0.87
N PHE A 190 3.52 -20.12 0.06
CA PHE A 190 4.97 -20.37 0.16
C PHE A 190 5.38 -21.33 1.29
N LEU A 191 4.44 -21.84 2.10
CA LEU A 191 4.75 -22.80 3.16
C LEU A 191 4.14 -24.18 2.89
N SER A 192 5.02 -25.07 2.42
CA SER A 192 5.05 -26.53 2.63
C SER A 192 4.06 -27.43 1.88
N ASP A 193 4.64 -28.45 1.24
CA ASP A 193 3.99 -29.63 0.63
C ASP A 193 3.56 -30.63 1.73
N GLY A 194 2.81 -30.15 2.73
CA GLY A 194 2.34 -30.93 3.89
C GLY A 194 0.82 -30.85 4.06
N PRO A 195 0.17 -31.86 4.66
CA PRO A 195 -1.28 -31.95 4.70
C PRO A 195 -1.83 -31.05 5.81
N VAL A 196 -1.94 -29.75 5.53
CA VAL A 196 -2.80 -28.82 6.28
C VAL A 196 -3.53 -27.94 5.27
N GLU A 197 -4.29 -28.60 4.39
CA GLU A 197 -5.47 -27.97 3.80
C GLU A 197 -6.52 -27.93 4.91
N ASP A 198 -6.70 -26.75 5.50
CA ASP A 198 -7.88 -26.23 6.21
C ASP A 198 -7.45 -25.41 7.45
N ARG A 199 -7.43 -24.08 7.30
CA ARG A 199 -7.47 -23.00 8.31
C ARG A 199 -6.56 -21.83 7.93
N LEU A 200 -7.14 -20.85 7.23
CA LEU A 200 -7.25 -19.48 7.74
C LEU A 200 -8.18 -18.74 6.79
N ALA A 201 -9.45 -18.65 7.18
CA ALA A 201 -10.29 -17.57 6.67
C ALA A 201 -9.60 -16.28 7.12
N THR A 202 -8.94 -15.56 6.21
CA THR A 202 -8.45 -14.20 6.45
C THR A 202 -9.67 -13.35 6.77
N THR A 203 -9.91 -13.15 8.06
CA THR A 203 -10.91 -12.22 8.56
C THR A 203 -10.46 -10.81 8.19
N GLU A 204 -11.38 -9.93 7.77
CA GLU A 204 -11.08 -8.53 7.43
C GLU A 204 -10.90 -7.65 8.68
N ASP A 205 -10.46 -8.26 9.79
CA ASP A 205 -10.30 -7.63 11.09
C ASP A 205 -8.81 -7.59 11.50
N PHE A 206 -8.54 -6.95 12.64
CA PHE A 206 -7.19 -6.80 13.14
C PHE A 206 -6.50 -8.14 13.42
N GLN A 207 -7.24 -9.17 13.88
CA GLN A 207 -6.69 -10.49 14.16
C GLN A 207 -6.23 -11.19 12.87
N GLY A 208 -6.99 -11.06 11.79
CA GLY A 208 -6.62 -11.56 10.48
C GLY A 208 -5.34 -10.91 9.96
N LEU A 209 -5.24 -9.58 10.07
CA LEU A 209 -4.03 -8.83 9.70
C LEU A 209 -2.82 -9.27 10.53
N GLN A 210 -2.96 -9.37 11.85
CA GLN A 210 -1.88 -9.78 12.74
C GLN A 210 -1.38 -11.20 12.40
N ALA A 211 -2.29 -12.14 12.16
CA ALA A 211 -1.94 -13.50 11.77
C ALA A 211 -1.23 -13.57 10.42
N GLU A 212 -1.65 -12.76 9.45
CA GLU A 212 -1.00 -12.65 8.14
C GLU A 212 0.44 -12.13 8.28
N VAL A 213 0.62 -11.02 8.99
CA VAL A 213 1.95 -10.40 9.15
C VAL A 213 2.89 -11.32 9.94
N GLU A 214 2.41 -11.99 11.00
CA GLU A 214 3.25 -12.93 11.76
C GLU A 214 3.65 -14.15 10.90
N ALA A 215 2.78 -14.63 10.01
CA ALA A 215 3.12 -15.71 9.09
C ALA A 215 4.27 -15.32 8.13
N TRP A 216 4.29 -14.07 7.64
CA TRP A 216 5.41 -13.55 6.87
C TRP A 216 6.66 -13.34 7.71
N ALA A 217 6.49 -12.83 8.94
CA ALA A 217 7.58 -12.59 9.87
C ALA A 217 8.33 -13.89 10.23
N MET A 218 7.62 -15.02 10.37
CA MET A 218 8.24 -16.34 10.58
C MET A 218 9.18 -16.75 9.43
N GLY A 219 8.90 -16.32 8.19
CA GLY A 219 9.77 -16.58 7.04
C GLY A 219 11.16 -15.93 7.17
N LEU A 220 11.27 -14.87 7.96
CA LEU A 220 12.52 -14.13 8.18
C LEU A 220 13.40 -14.73 9.29
N GLU A 221 12.87 -15.62 10.14
CA GLU A 221 13.63 -16.25 11.22
C GLU A 221 14.76 -17.17 10.74
N GLY A 222 14.74 -17.54 9.46
CA GLY A 222 15.83 -18.31 8.85
C GLY A 222 17.12 -17.51 8.61
N LEU A 223 17.09 -16.17 8.75
CA LEU A 223 18.26 -15.32 8.56
C LEU A 223 19.19 -15.38 9.77
N SER A 224 20.49 -15.58 9.51
CA SER A 224 21.50 -15.40 10.54
C SER A 224 21.75 -13.91 10.81
N ARG A 225 22.38 -13.63 11.95
CA ARG A 225 22.59 -12.28 12.50
C ARG A 225 23.27 -11.30 11.54
N GLU A 226 24.30 -11.76 10.84
CA GLU A 226 25.10 -10.91 9.95
C GLU A 226 24.37 -10.53 8.65
N PRO A 227 23.78 -11.46 7.87
CA PRO A 227 22.90 -11.14 6.75
C PRO A 227 21.67 -10.31 7.16
N CYS A 228 21.12 -10.53 8.34
CA CYS A 228 20.05 -9.70 8.90
C CYS A 228 20.48 -8.23 8.98
N GLY A 229 21.65 -7.97 9.58
CA GLY A 229 22.16 -6.59 9.74
C GLY A 229 22.44 -5.92 8.40
N GLN A 230 22.99 -6.67 7.44
CA GLN A 230 23.22 -6.18 6.07
C GLN A 230 21.90 -5.86 5.35
N LEU A 231 20.92 -6.77 5.43
CA LEU A 231 19.60 -6.57 4.85
C LEU A 231 18.92 -5.33 5.43
N LEU A 232 18.92 -5.17 6.75
CA LEU A 232 18.28 -4.05 7.43
C LEU A 232 18.96 -2.71 7.11
N GLY A 233 20.29 -2.68 7.09
CA GLY A 233 21.06 -1.50 6.70
C GLY A 233 20.83 -1.11 5.24
N ALA A 234 20.77 -2.09 4.34
CA ALA A 234 20.49 -1.85 2.92
C ALA A 234 19.03 -1.40 2.70
N LEU A 235 18.06 -2.00 3.38
CA LEU A 235 16.65 -1.56 3.36
C LEU A 235 16.51 -0.12 3.85
N GLY A 236 17.21 0.28 4.92
CA GLY A 236 17.22 1.67 5.40
C GLY A 236 17.74 2.69 4.36
N GLN A 237 18.65 2.28 3.49
CA GLN A 237 19.11 3.11 2.37
C GLN A 237 18.10 3.13 1.22
N VAL A 238 17.55 1.96 0.85
CA VAL A 238 16.53 1.82 -0.20
C VAL A 238 15.27 2.63 0.14
N LEU A 239 14.83 2.65 1.41
CA LEU A 239 13.67 3.41 1.86
C LEU A 239 13.75 4.93 1.57
N ARG A 240 14.95 5.49 1.38
CA ARG A 240 15.11 6.92 1.10
C ARG A 240 15.10 7.26 -0.38
N ASP A 241 15.10 6.24 -1.23
CA ASP A 241 15.21 6.38 -2.68
C ASP A 241 14.07 5.61 -3.35
N GLU A 242 13.04 6.32 -3.80
CA GLU A 242 11.89 5.74 -4.49
C GLU A 242 12.29 4.95 -5.74
N ALA A 243 13.31 5.39 -6.47
CA ALA A 243 13.78 4.69 -7.66
C ALA A 243 14.47 3.37 -7.27
N ALA A 244 15.20 3.36 -6.16
CA ALA A 244 15.79 2.14 -5.60
C ALA A 244 14.71 1.16 -5.09
N LEU A 245 13.68 1.65 -4.41
CA LEU A 245 12.51 0.84 -3.97
C LEU A 245 11.83 0.16 -5.16
N GLN A 246 11.52 0.93 -6.21
CA GLN A 246 10.90 0.43 -7.42
C GLN A 246 11.80 -0.59 -8.14
N ALA A 247 13.10 -0.29 -8.29
CA ALA A 247 14.05 -1.19 -8.93
C ALA A 247 14.23 -2.51 -8.16
N LEU A 248 14.11 -2.47 -6.83
CA LEU A 248 14.13 -3.66 -5.97
C LEU A 248 12.84 -4.47 -6.13
N ASP A 249 11.68 -3.83 -6.17
CA ASP A 249 10.38 -4.49 -6.39
C ASP A 249 10.38 -5.28 -7.70
N GLU A 250 10.79 -4.63 -8.80
CA GLU A 250 10.89 -5.25 -10.12
C GLU A 250 11.87 -6.43 -10.14
N SER A 251 12.98 -6.33 -9.40
CA SER A 251 13.97 -7.40 -9.30
C SER A 251 13.41 -8.60 -8.55
N LEU A 252 12.77 -8.38 -7.40
CA LEU A 252 12.15 -9.46 -6.63
C LEU A 252 11.00 -10.10 -7.37
N GLU A 253 10.16 -9.30 -8.04
CA GLU A 253 9.11 -9.80 -8.90
C GLU A 253 9.71 -10.70 -9.99
N HIS A 254 10.70 -10.23 -10.75
CA HIS A 254 11.35 -11.02 -11.79
C HIS A 254 11.94 -12.33 -11.26
N GLY A 255 12.67 -12.27 -10.14
CA GLY A 255 13.32 -13.44 -9.54
C GLY A 255 12.33 -14.47 -8.98
N LEU A 256 11.22 -14.02 -8.38
CA LEU A 256 10.19 -14.91 -7.82
C LEU A 256 9.44 -15.68 -8.92
N HIS A 257 9.35 -15.10 -10.13
CA HIS A 257 8.82 -15.75 -11.33
C HIS A 257 9.83 -16.69 -12.03
N GLY A 258 11.00 -16.93 -11.42
CA GLY A 258 12.00 -17.88 -11.90
C GLY A 258 13.13 -17.26 -12.73
N GLY A 259 13.22 -15.93 -12.78
CA GLY A 259 14.36 -15.22 -13.35
C GLY A 259 15.64 -15.44 -12.54
N LEU A 260 16.78 -15.48 -13.24
CA LEU A 260 18.10 -15.41 -12.60
C LEU A 260 18.36 -13.96 -12.24
N LEU A 261 18.86 -13.71 -11.02
CA LEU A 261 19.22 -12.35 -10.64
C LEU A 261 20.68 -12.07 -11.00
N GLU A 262 20.86 -11.04 -11.82
CA GLU A 262 22.18 -10.48 -12.09
C GLU A 262 22.66 -9.68 -10.88
N PRO A 263 23.95 -9.75 -10.54
CA PRO A 263 24.53 -8.92 -9.50
C PRO A 263 24.31 -7.44 -9.80
N ARG A 264 23.93 -6.68 -8.78
CA ARG A 264 23.75 -5.23 -8.86
C ARG A 264 24.64 -4.56 -7.82
N ASP A 265 25.12 -3.38 -8.15
CA ASP A 265 25.84 -2.54 -7.20
C ASP A 265 24.86 -1.69 -6.36
N GLY A 266 25.33 -1.21 -5.22
CA GLY A 266 24.57 -0.31 -4.34
C GLY A 266 23.57 -1.02 -3.42
N PRO A 267 22.64 -0.26 -2.80
CA PRO A 267 21.79 -0.77 -1.72
C PRO A 267 20.78 -1.82 -2.21
N VAL A 268 20.27 -1.69 -3.45
CA VAL A 268 19.42 -2.71 -4.08
C VAL A 268 20.18 -4.03 -4.21
N GLY A 269 21.43 -3.97 -4.68
CA GLY A 269 22.31 -5.14 -4.79
C GLY A 269 22.55 -5.81 -3.44
N ALA A 270 22.87 -5.01 -2.42
CA ALA A 270 23.09 -5.50 -1.06
C ALA A 270 21.86 -6.23 -0.49
N VAL A 271 20.64 -5.73 -0.74
CA VAL A 271 19.40 -6.45 -0.38
C VAL A 271 19.31 -7.78 -1.12
N LEU A 272 19.52 -7.79 -2.44
CA LEU A 272 19.39 -9.02 -3.25
C LEU A 272 20.43 -10.08 -2.85
N GLU A 273 21.66 -9.69 -2.55
CA GLU A 273 22.72 -10.60 -2.09
C GLU A 273 22.34 -11.32 -0.78
N CYS A 274 21.52 -10.71 0.08
CA CYS A 274 21.01 -11.36 1.28
C CYS A 274 19.90 -12.39 1.01
N LEU A 275 19.31 -12.38 -0.20
CA LEU A 275 18.12 -13.17 -0.55
C LEU A 275 18.38 -14.24 -1.63
N VAL A 276 19.56 -14.22 -2.25
CA VAL A 276 19.95 -15.18 -3.29
C VAL A 276 20.78 -16.32 -2.72
N SER A 277 20.58 -17.51 -3.27
CA SER A 277 21.46 -18.66 -3.06
C SER A 277 22.73 -18.56 -3.92
N SER A 278 23.70 -19.45 -3.68
CA SER A 278 24.91 -19.60 -4.51
C SER A 278 24.62 -19.86 -6.00
N SER A 279 23.41 -20.34 -6.33
CA SER A 279 22.93 -20.54 -7.70
C SER A 279 22.34 -19.27 -8.37
N ARG A 280 22.45 -18.10 -7.72
CA ARG A 280 21.86 -16.81 -8.15
C ARG A 280 20.33 -16.84 -8.31
N ARG A 281 19.67 -17.81 -7.67
CA ARG A 281 18.20 -17.90 -7.56
C ARG A 281 17.75 -17.39 -6.22
N LEU A 282 16.65 -16.63 -6.20
CA LEU A 282 16.00 -16.17 -4.98
C LEU A 282 15.56 -17.35 -4.12
N GLU A 283 15.91 -17.29 -2.85
CA GLU A 283 15.36 -18.18 -1.86
C GLU A 283 13.95 -17.71 -1.50
N LYS A 284 12.95 -18.41 -2.05
CA LYS A 284 11.53 -18.05 -1.93
C LYS A 284 11.06 -17.83 -0.48
N ARG A 285 11.63 -18.55 0.49
CA ARG A 285 11.29 -18.41 1.92
C ARG A 285 11.73 -17.07 2.51
N LEU A 286 12.85 -16.53 2.04
CA LEU A 286 13.41 -15.25 2.49
C LEU A 286 12.92 -14.08 1.63
N ALA A 287 12.87 -14.29 0.31
CA ALA A 287 12.46 -13.28 -0.65
C ALA A 287 10.96 -12.95 -0.56
N GLY A 288 10.11 -13.92 -0.20
CA GLY A 288 8.67 -13.72 -0.04
C GLY A 288 8.32 -12.64 0.99
N PRO A 289 8.79 -12.75 2.25
CA PRO A 289 8.58 -11.72 3.27
C PRO A 289 9.12 -10.33 2.88
N VAL A 290 10.29 -10.25 2.21
CA VAL A 290 10.82 -8.96 1.74
C VAL A 290 9.96 -8.39 0.61
N PHE A 291 9.48 -9.22 -0.32
CA PHE A 291 8.56 -8.78 -1.35
C PHE A 291 7.22 -8.30 -0.77
N TYR A 292 6.70 -8.99 0.25
CA TYR A 292 5.52 -8.56 1.01
C TYR A 292 5.73 -7.19 1.65
N LEU A 293 6.90 -6.97 2.29
CA LEU A 293 7.28 -5.67 2.85
C LEU A 293 7.29 -4.58 1.77
N LEU A 294 7.84 -4.83 0.59
CA LEU A 294 7.83 -3.86 -0.52
C LEU A 294 6.41 -3.54 -0.99
N GLN A 295 5.50 -4.50 -0.98
CA GLN A 295 4.09 -4.22 -1.31
C GLN A 295 3.41 -3.35 -0.29
N ALA A 296 3.68 -3.57 0.99
CA ALA A 296 3.18 -2.69 2.03
C ALA A 296 3.80 -1.28 1.89
N LEU A 297 5.10 -1.18 1.60
CA LEU A 297 5.79 0.10 1.38
C LEU A 297 5.23 0.85 0.17
N ALA A 298 4.86 0.16 -0.92
CA ALA A 298 4.29 0.80 -2.11
C ALA A 298 2.96 1.54 -1.86
N VAL A 299 2.27 1.24 -0.75
CA VAL A 299 1.04 1.95 -0.33
C VAL A 299 1.37 3.23 0.45
N LEU A 300 2.56 3.29 1.07
CA LEU A 300 2.98 4.41 1.91
C LEU A 300 3.56 5.57 1.07
N SER A 301 3.53 6.78 1.63
CA SER A 301 4.10 7.98 1.00
C SER A 301 5.62 8.05 1.17
N ALA A 302 6.28 8.83 0.30
CA ALA A 302 7.72 9.12 0.39
C ALA A 302 8.14 9.62 1.79
N THR A 303 7.30 10.48 2.40
CA THR A 303 7.51 11.00 3.76
C THR A 303 7.54 9.86 4.77
N GLN A 304 6.61 8.91 4.67
CA GLN A 304 6.56 7.75 5.55
C GLN A 304 7.78 6.84 5.37
N HIS A 305 8.27 6.65 4.13
CA HIS A 305 9.49 5.86 3.90
C HIS A 305 10.71 6.47 4.58
N VAL A 306 10.90 7.79 4.48
CA VAL A 306 11.99 8.51 5.15
C VAL A 306 11.90 8.38 6.67
N LEU A 307 10.71 8.56 7.25
CA LEU A 307 10.49 8.42 8.69
C LEU A 307 10.72 6.98 9.18
N LEU A 308 10.35 5.97 8.40
CA LEU A 308 10.65 4.57 8.69
C LEU A 308 12.16 4.30 8.66
N ALA A 309 12.89 4.88 7.71
CA ALA A 309 14.35 4.78 7.63
C ALA A 309 15.05 5.45 8.83
N GLU A 310 14.58 6.62 9.26
CA GLU A 310 15.07 7.30 10.46
C GLU A 310 14.75 6.49 11.73
N ALA A 311 13.54 5.93 11.83
CA ALA A 311 13.16 5.08 12.97
C ALA A 311 13.99 3.79 13.06
N LEU A 312 14.38 3.23 11.91
CA LEU A 312 15.31 2.09 11.82
C LEU A 312 16.69 2.47 12.38
N GLU A 313 17.26 3.60 11.95
CA GLU A 313 18.59 4.05 12.39
C GLU A 313 18.64 4.43 13.86
N MET A 314 17.59 5.10 14.35
CA MET A 314 17.49 5.55 15.73
C MET A 314 17.03 4.45 16.70
N GLY A 315 16.72 3.25 16.20
CA GLY A 315 16.19 2.15 17.02
C GLY A 315 14.81 2.44 17.63
N ALA A 316 14.03 3.34 17.02
CA ALA A 316 12.77 3.86 17.55
C ALA A 316 11.52 3.09 17.04
N LEU A 317 11.70 2.08 16.19
CA LEU A 317 10.60 1.30 15.58
C LEU A 317 9.61 0.72 16.59
N SER A 318 10.08 0.25 17.76
CA SER A 318 9.23 -0.39 18.78
C SER A 318 8.11 0.52 19.27
N GLY A 319 8.40 1.82 19.44
CA GLY A 319 7.41 2.81 19.87
C GLY A 319 6.34 3.04 18.79
N ALA A 320 6.78 3.26 17.55
CA ALA A 320 5.88 3.43 16.40
C ALA A 320 5.00 2.19 16.17
N PHE A 321 5.59 1.00 16.19
CA PHE A 321 4.89 -0.27 16.03
C PHE A 321 3.77 -0.46 17.05
N LYS A 322 4.07 -0.33 18.35
CA LYS A 322 3.08 -0.50 19.43
C LYS A 322 1.95 0.52 19.37
N LEU A 323 2.27 1.76 18.96
CA LEU A 323 1.26 2.81 18.83
C LEU A 323 0.28 2.50 17.70
N VAL A 324 0.79 2.12 16.52
CA VAL A 324 -0.05 1.74 15.36
C VAL A 324 -0.82 0.46 15.65
N GLU A 325 -0.23 -0.51 16.34
CA GLU A 325 -0.89 -1.73 16.83
C GLU A 325 -2.11 -1.38 17.70
N SER A 326 -1.92 -0.54 18.73
CA SER A 326 -3.01 -0.12 19.62
C SER A 326 -4.08 0.68 18.89
N LEU A 327 -3.70 1.49 17.89
CA LEU A 327 -4.64 2.22 17.05
C LEU A 327 -5.54 1.27 16.25
N LEU A 328 -4.96 0.28 15.56
CA LEU A 328 -5.70 -0.67 14.72
C LEU A 328 -6.60 -1.57 15.54
N GLU A 329 -6.14 -2.04 16.71
CA GLU A 329 -6.95 -2.84 17.61
C GLU A 329 -8.18 -2.07 18.08
N ARG A 330 -8.00 -0.82 18.53
CA ARG A 330 -9.06 0.01 19.13
C ARG A 330 -9.97 0.70 18.11
N SER A 331 -9.63 0.65 16.84
CA SER A 331 -10.47 1.18 15.75
C SER A 331 -11.46 0.15 15.18
N THR A 332 -11.44 -1.10 15.66
CA THR A 332 -12.38 -2.14 15.22
C THR A 332 -13.84 -1.79 15.62
N PRO A 333 -14.85 -1.93 14.74
CA PRO A 333 -14.76 -2.30 13.32
C PRO A 333 -14.27 -1.14 12.43
N TRP A 334 -13.39 -1.45 11.46
CA TRP A 334 -12.71 -0.43 10.64
C TRP A 334 -13.62 0.33 9.66
N GLN A 335 -14.83 -0.15 9.44
CA GLN A 335 -15.82 0.38 8.51
C GLN A 335 -16.54 1.63 9.06
N GLU A 336 -16.40 1.91 10.35
CA GLU A 336 -17.06 3.04 11.02
C GLU A 336 -16.05 4.12 11.44
N ARG A 337 -16.46 5.39 11.37
CA ARG A 337 -15.66 6.47 11.94
C ARG A 337 -15.69 6.39 13.46
N ARG A 338 -14.52 6.51 14.09
CA ARG A 338 -14.39 6.32 15.55
C ARG A 338 -13.34 7.23 16.16
N ALA A 339 -13.69 7.81 17.30
CA ALA A 339 -12.72 8.48 18.16
C ALA A 339 -11.86 7.43 18.89
N VAL A 340 -10.56 7.40 18.63
CA VAL A 340 -9.60 6.49 19.26
C VAL A 340 -8.75 7.27 20.25
N SER A 341 -8.75 6.81 21.50
CA SER A 341 -7.81 7.30 22.51
C SER A 341 -6.58 6.41 22.54
N LEU A 342 -5.39 6.98 22.49
CA LEU A 342 -4.13 6.23 22.51
C LEU A 342 -3.55 6.14 23.93
N PRO A 343 -2.90 5.03 24.30
CA PRO A 343 -2.25 4.88 25.60
C PRO A 343 -1.17 5.95 25.81
N HIS A 344 -1.18 6.61 26.97
CA HIS A 344 -0.28 7.73 27.25
C HIS A 344 1.18 7.27 27.36
N GLU A 345 1.39 6.01 27.71
CA GLU A 345 2.69 5.36 27.77
C GLU A 345 3.36 5.25 26.40
N LEU A 346 2.58 5.22 25.31
CA LEU A 346 3.07 5.08 23.94
C LEU A 346 3.26 6.41 23.21
N LEU A 347 2.56 7.46 23.65
CA LEU A 347 2.60 8.79 23.02
C LEU A 347 3.92 9.53 23.30
N GLY A 348 4.67 9.11 24.33
CA GLY A 348 5.91 9.76 24.75
C GLY A 348 5.66 11.17 25.32
N SER A 349 6.74 11.83 25.76
CA SER A 349 6.67 13.18 26.32
C SER A 349 6.49 14.29 25.27
N SER A 350 6.64 13.96 23.98
CA SER A 350 6.69 14.91 22.87
C SER A 350 5.57 14.71 21.84
N TRP A 351 4.41 14.15 22.24
CA TRP A 351 3.28 13.97 21.33
C TRP A 351 2.80 15.30 20.76
N GLY A 352 2.86 15.43 19.44
CA GLY A 352 2.52 16.63 18.69
C GLY A 352 2.94 16.51 17.23
N SER A 353 2.73 17.57 16.45
CA SER A 353 3.02 17.60 15.00
C SER A 353 4.46 17.26 14.63
N GLU A 354 5.40 17.48 15.55
CA GLU A 354 6.83 17.21 15.34
C GLU A 354 7.22 15.75 15.67
N ALA A 355 6.31 14.96 16.24
CA ALA A 355 6.57 13.56 16.55
C ALA A 355 6.54 12.71 15.26
N PRO A 356 7.54 11.85 14.99
CA PRO A 356 7.55 11.01 13.80
C PRO A 356 6.28 10.16 13.64
N THR A 357 5.77 9.61 14.74
CA THR A 357 4.54 8.80 14.76
C THR A 357 3.28 9.61 14.45
N TRP A 358 3.27 10.90 14.78
CA TRP A 358 2.17 11.79 14.39
C TRP A 358 2.11 11.92 12.87
N VAL A 359 3.25 12.26 12.25
CA VAL A 359 3.36 12.45 10.79
C VAL A 359 3.07 11.15 10.06
N LEU A 360 3.53 10.00 10.57
CA LEU A 360 3.20 8.69 10.01
C LEU A 360 1.69 8.46 9.93
N LEU A 361 0.93 8.83 10.97
CA LEU A 361 -0.54 8.69 10.97
C LEU A 361 -1.24 9.73 10.10
N GLU A 362 -0.75 10.96 10.07
CA GLU A 362 -1.28 12.03 9.20
C GLU A 362 -1.18 11.63 7.72
N GLU A 363 -0.05 11.05 7.32
CA GLU A 363 0.18 10.54 5.97
C GLU A 363 -0.69 9.30 5.65
N CYS A 364 -1.22 8.59 6.66
CA CYS A 364 -2.27 7.59 6.46
C CYS A 364 -3.66 8.20 6.18
N GLY A 365 -3.80 9.53 6.21
CA GLY A 365 -5.08 10.23 6.07
C GLY A 365 -5.88 10.35 7.38
N LEU A 366 -5.25 10.04 8.51
CA LEU A 366 -5.83 10.25 9.84
C LEU A 366 -5.59 11.68 10.31
N GLU A 367 -6.38 12.13 11.27
CA GLU A 367 -6.24 13.46 11.88
C GLU A 367 -5.85 13.27 13.35
N PRO A 368 -4.55 13.25 13.68
CA PRO A 368 -4.10 13.21 15.06
C PRO A 368 -4.32 14.57 15.73
N GLN A 369 -4.55 14.55 17.05
CA GLN A 369 -4.72 15.72 17.89
C GLN A 369 -4.01 15.51 19.24
N VAL A 370 -3.62 16.61 19.89
CA VAL A 370 -2.90 16.57 21.17
C VAL A 370 -3.82 16.11 22.32
N GLY A 371 -5.06 16.59 22.34
CA GLY A 371 -6.05 16.23 23.34
C GLY A 371 -6.77 14.91 23.04
N ALA A 372 -7.26 14.23 24.07
CA ALA A 372 -8.09 13.03 23.89
C ALA A 372 -9.47 13.41 23.29
N PRO A 373 -10.04 12.60 22.37
CA PRO A 373 -9.44 11.43 21.73
C PRO A 373 -8.31 11.81 20.77
N GLN A 374 -7.16 11.13 20.83
CA GLN A 374 -5.95 11.54 20.09
C GLN A 374 -6.06 11.34 18.58
N VAL A 375 -6.91 10.44 18.10
CA VAL A 375 -7.03 10.15 16.66
C VAL A 375 -8.48 9.94 16.29
N CYS A 376 -8.92 10.54 15.17
CA CYS A 376 -10.18 10.21 14.52
C CYS A 376 -9.94 9.15 13.44
N TRP A 377 -10.37 7.91 13.68
CA TRP A 377 -10.31 6.83 12.71
C TRP A 377 -11.29 7.06 11.57
N LYS A 378 -10.82 6.82 10.36
CA LYS A 378 -11.54 6.96 9.10
C LYS A 378 -11.40 5.67 8.29
N PRO A 379 -12.48 5.07 7.76
CA PRO A 379 -12.40 3.84 6.97
C PRO A 379 -11.47 3.96 5.75
N GLU A 380 -11.37 5.16 5.17
CA GLU A 380 -10.51 5.46 4.03
C GLU A 380 -9.00 5.28 4.36
N ALA A 381 -8.62 5.42 5.64
CA ALA A 381 -7.25 5.26 6.11
C ALA A 381 -6.85 3.79 6.34
N GLN A 382 -7.80 2.84 6.31
CA GLN A 382 -7.57 1.44 6.66
C GLN A 382 -6.44 0.81 5.83
N GLY A 383 -6.43 1.01 4.51
CA GLY A 383 -5.42 0.43 3.63
C GLY A 383 -4.00 0.90 3.98
N CYS A 384 -3.83 2.21 4.15
CA CYS A 384 -2.53 2.80 4.51
C CYS A 384 -2.10 2.44 5.93
N ALA A 385 -3.03 2.44 6.90
CA ALA A 385 -2.73 2.06 8.29
C ALA A 385 -2.34 0.58 8.42
N ASN A 386 -3.00 -0.32 7.70
CA ASN A 386 -2.65 -1.75 7.67
C ASN A 386 -1.28 -1.97 7.03
N ALA A 387 -0.98 -1.26 5.94
CA ALA A 387 0.34 -1.30 5.29
C ALA A 387 1.44 -0.77 6.23
N LEU A 388 1.18 0.33 6.94
CA LEU A 388 2.10 0.89 7.93
C LEU A 388 2.38 -0.10 9.06
N TYR A 389 1.34 -0.76 9.58
CA TYR A 389 1.49 -1.82 10.58
C TYR A 389 2.36 -2.97 10.08
N ALA A 390 2.08 -3.48 8.88
CA ALA A 390 2.87 -4.55 8.26
C ALA A 390 4.35 -4.17 8.09
N CYS A 391 4.62 -2.95 7.63
CA CYS A 391 6.00 -2.44 7.49
C CYS A 391 6.71 -2.39 8.85
N LEU A 392 6.08 -1.76 9.84
CA LEU A 392 6.64 -1.62 11.18
C LEU A 392 6.90 -2.97 11.84
N ALA A 393 5.97 -3.93 11.71
CA ALA A 393 6.08 -5.26 12.28
C ALA A 393 7.26 -6.04 11.70
N LEU A 394 7.41 -6.06 10.37
CA LEU A 394 8.48 -6.80 9.69
C LEU A 394 9.85 -6.16 9.92
N LEU A 395 9.94 -4.83 9.81
CA LEU A 395 11.16 -4.09 10.11
C LEU A 395 11.57 -4.26 11.58
N PHE A 396 10.61 -4.22 12.50
CA PHE A 396 10.86 -4.48 13.91
C PHE A 396 11.32 -5.92 14.15
N ARG A 397 10.71 -6.92 13.49
CA ARG A 397 11.15 -8.32 13.61
C ARG A 397 12.58 -8.50 13.11
N LEU A 398 12.92 -7.93 11.94
CA LEU A 398 14.29 -7.93 11.43
C LEU A 398 15.24 -7.28 12.43
N SER A 399 14.90 -6.12 12.99
CA SER A 399 15.78 -5.44 13.97
C SER A 399 16.09 -6.29 15.22
N ARG A 400 15.19 -7.21 15.60
CA ARG A 400 15.39 -8.14 16.72
C ARG A 400 16.26 -9.35 16.41
N LEU A 401 16.48 -9.67 15.13
CA LEU A 401 17.27 -10.80 14.67
C LEU A 401 18.76 -10.46 14.47
N CYS A 402 19.15 -9.18 14.53
CA CYS A 402 20.45 -8.67 14.06
C CYS A 402 21.59 -8.50 15.12
#